data_AF-A0A4P5WLS9-F1
#
_entry.id   AF-A0A4P5WLS9-F1
#
_cell.length_a   1.000
_cell.length_b   1.000
_cell.length_c   1.000
_cell.angle_alpha   90.00
_cell.angle_beta   90.00
_cell.angle_gamma   90.00
#
_symmetry.space_group_name_H-M   'P 1'
#
loop_
_entity.id
_entity.type
_entity.pdbx_description
1 polymer ?
#
loop_
_entity_poly.entity_id
_entity_poly.type
_entity_poly.pdbx_seq_one_letter_code
_entity_poly.pdbx_strand_id
1 'polypeptide(L)'
;MMQALRTVFAMGFLVGGLLFVPAIGLSEERPLLAGRMWTQLLGEAQALGLPTKFLHEIPPGFVQFEFDDLRTYAAEYHLGEHRMVLNRVLSFNGAGATLRPLGRLTHAEIETLYHELFHAYIDYLVTAAEARARAVPDLILAFARVQQDCHYGAVLITPVVQRKGETEERFLSARESWEALNETWAVFVGWMVWNQLELKNVAGPSIQKPGKSQDEWVRRLRAADRGGILRGYYEPEDPQERVVTQKRYLAAASRLSALEAVVLMKDVMGLPPGLLIRATEAFSWPTQGGERRRQCHGEAPPSLTP
;
A
#
# COMPACT_ATOMS: atom_id res chain seq x y z
N MET A 1 -79.68 -22.95 -26.40
CA MET A 1 -78.63 -23.81 -25.81
C MET A 1 -77.68 -22.90 -25.05
N MET A 2 -77.86 -22.77 -23.73
CA MET A 2 -77.16 -23.56 -22.69
C MET A 2 -75.64 -23.54 -22.91
N GLN A 3 -74.90 -22.72 -22.14
CA GLN A 3 -74.12 -23.14 -20.94
C GLN A 3 -73.02 -24.15 -21.32
N ALA A 4 -71.74 -24.00 -20.99
CA ALA A 4 -71.12 -23.58 -19.73
C ALA A 4 -69.59 -23.41 -20.00
N LEU A 5 -68.91 -22.35 -19.54
CA LEU A 5 -68.37 -22.12 -18.19
C LEU A 5 -66.98 -22.75 -17.98
N ARG A 6 -65.96 -21.91 -17.74
CA ARG A 6 -65.22 -21.78 -16.45
C ARG A 6 -63.96 -20.91 -16.63
N THR A 7 -63.95 -19.64 -16.18
CA THR A 7 -63.42 -19.11 -14.87
C THR A 7 -61.95 -19.50 -14.62
N VAL A 8 -61.01 -18.58 -14.32
CA VAL A 8 -60.78 -17.97 -12.99
C VAL A 8 -59.86 -16.72 -13.06
N PHE A 9 -60.32 -15.64 -12.40
CA PHE A 9 -59.69 -14.57 -11.58
C PHE A 9 -58.20 -14.16 -11.71
N ALA A 10 -57.97 -12.83 -11.70
CA ALA A 10 -57.35 -12.07 -10.59
C ALA A 10 -57.31 -10.56 -10.93
N MET A 11 -58.11 -9.72 -10.27
CA MET A 11 -57.73 -8.87 -9.12
C MET A 11 -56.78 -7.71 -9.50
N GLY A 12 -57.33 -6.50 -9.56
CA GLY A 12 -56.57 -5.27 -9.76
C GLY A 12 -55.90 -4.76 -8.47
N PHE A 13 -54.93 -3.87 -8.60
CA PHE A 13 -54.51 -2.98 -7.52
C PHE A 13 -53.97 -1.64 -8.04
N LEU A 14 -54.38 -0.62 -7.28
CA LEU A 14 -54.17 0.82 -7.31
C LEU A 14 -52.78 1.33 -7.74
N VAL A 15 -52.78 2.35 -8.61
CA VAL A 15 -51.64 3.23 -8.90
C VAL A 15 -51.53 4.27 -7.77
N GLY A 16 -50.51 4.14 -6.94
CA GLY A 16 -50.11 5.12 -5.92
C GLY A 16 -48.71 5.66 -6.24
N GLY A 17 -48.59 6.99 -6.32
CA GLY A 17 -47.38 7.67 -6.75
C GLY A 17 -46.20 7.56 -5.79
N LEU A 18 -45.00 7.62 -6.37
CA LEU A 18 -43.76 7.96 -5.67
C LEU A 18 -43.13 9.17 -6.38
N LEU A 19 -43.11 10.27 -5.64
CA LEU A 19 -42.41 11.50 -5.98
C LEU A 19 -40.90 11.21 -5.96
N PHE A 20 -40.21 11.50 -7.06
CA PHE A 20 -38.76 11.61 -7.08
C PHE A 20 -38.36 12.84 -6.27
N VAL A 21 -37.82 12.62 -5.08
CA VAL A 21 -37.08 13.65 -4.34
C VAL A 21 -35.63 13.61 -4.84
N PRO A 22 -35.05 14.72 -5.32
CA PRO A 22 -33.65 14.74 -5.68
C PRO A 22 -32.81 14.69 -4.39
N ALA A 23 -31.84 13.78 -4.33
CA ALA A 23 -30.88 13.65 -3.24
C ALA A 23 -29.86 14.80 -3.27
N ILE A 24 -30.31 16.02 -2.95
CA ILE A 24 -29.45 17.19 -2.73
C ILE A 24 -29.13 17.20 -1.23
N GLY A 25 -28.08 16.48 -0.82
CA GLY A 25 -27.68 16.44 0.60
C GLY A 25 -26.57 15.45 0.95
N LEU A 26 -26.36 14.40 0.15
CA LEU A 26 -25.35 13.36 0.46
C LEU A 26 -23.92 13.70 -0.01
N SER A 27 -23.76 14.71 -0.87
CA SER A 27 -22.48 14.98 -1.55
C SER A 27 -21.51 15.84 -0.74
N GLU A 28 -21.98 16.72 0.16
CA GLU A 28 -21.09 17.57 0.98
C GLU A 28 -20.70 16.91 2.32
N GLU A 29 -21.50 15.98 2.84
CA GLU A 29 -21.19 15.27 4.09
C GLU A 29 -20.02 14.29 3.96
N ARG A 30 -19.87 13.66 2.77
CA ARG A 30 -18.80 12.68 2.51
C ARG A 30 -17.40 13.28 2.55
N PRO A 31 -17.09 14.40 1.86
CA PRO A 31 -15.78 15.06 1.97
C PRO A 31 -15.44 15.49 3.41
N LEU A 32 -16.43 15.97 4.17
CA LEU A 32 -16.25 16.38 5.56
C LEU A 32 -15.96 15.19 6.49
N LEU A 33 -16.61 14.04 6.26
CA LEU A 33 -16.35 12.79 6.98
C LEU A 33 -14.94 12.26 6.67
N ALA A 34 -14.57 12.21 5.39
CA ALA A 34 -13.25 11.79 4.94
C ALA A 34 -12.13 12.64 5.56
N GLY A 35 -12.28 13.97 5.52
CA GLY A 35 -11.31 14.88 6.13
C GLY A 35 -11.17 14.71 7.65
N ARG A 36 -12.28 14.45 8.36
CA ARG A 36 -12.24 14.15 9.80
C ARG A 36 -11.52 12.85 10.09
N MET A 37 -11.81 11.78 9.34
CA MET A 37 -11.11 10.50 9.50
C MET A 37 -9.62 10.62 9.19
N TRP A 38 -9.24 11.34 8.14
CA TRP A 38 -7.85 11.61 7.80
C TRP A 38 -7.13 12.34 8.94
N THR A 39 -7.76 13.38 9.50
CA THR A 39 -7.22 14.16 10.62
C THR A 39 -7.05 13.30 11.88
N GLN A 40 -8.04 12.45 12.19
CA GLN A 40 -7.95 11.50 13.30
C GLN A 40 -6.79 10.52 13.10
N LEU A 41 -6.68 9.91 11.93
CA LEU A 41 -5.63 8.96 11.59
C LEU A 41 -4.23 9.57 11.75
N LEU A 42 -4.03 10.79 11.23
CA LEU A 42 -2.77 11.54 11.38
C LEU A 42 -2.44 11.81 12.84
N GLY A 43 -3.39 12.33 13.61
CA GLY A 43 -3.19 12.67 15.02
C GLY A 43 -2.87 11.44 15.88
N GLU A 44 -3.56 10.32 15.65
CA GLU A 44 -3.32 9.08 16.37
C GLU A 44 -2.01 8.41 15.95
N ALA A 45 -1.67 8.41 14.66
CA ALA A 45 -0.39 7.91 14.18
C ALA A 45 0.78 8.68 14.81
N GLN A 46 0.67 10.01 14.86
CA GLN A 46 1.65 10.87 15.53
C GLN A 46 1.75 10.58 17.03
N ALA A 47 0.62 10.40 17.73
CA ALA A 47 0.60 10.05 19.15
C ALA A 47 1.25 8.68 19.44
N LEU A 48 1.10 7.73 18.51
CA LEU A 48 1.79 6.43 18.56
C LEU A 48 3.26 6.52 18.15
N GLY A 49 3.72 7.66 17.62
CA GLY A 49 5.06 7.87 17.12
C GLY A 49 5.34 7.12 15.81
N LEU A 50 4.28 6.78 15.07
CA LEU A 50 4.39 6.17 13.75
C LEU A 50 4.87 7.20 12.71
N PRO A 51 5.48 6.77 11.60
CA PRO A 51 5.82 7.67 10.51
C PRO A 51 4.57 8.35 9.94
N THR A 52 4.57 9.67 9.82
CA THR A 52 3.47 10.45 9.24
C THR A 52 3.89 11.37 8.10
N LYS A 53 5.18 11.40 7.73
CA LYS A 53 5.70 12.36 6.75
C LYS A 53 4.93 12.30 5.43
N PHE A 54 4.85 11.14 4.79
CA PHE A 54 4.10 10.99 3.53
C PHE A 54 2.58 11.20 3.70
N LEU A 55 2.02 10.88 4.87
CA LEU A 55 0.59 11.10 5.15
C LEU A 55 0.25 12.60 5.20
N HIS A 56 1.19 13.46 5.60
CA HIS A 56 0.99 14.91 5.58
C HIS A 56 1.02 15.50 4.17
N GLU A 57 1.59 14.79 3.19
CA GLU A 57 1.64 15.26 1.79
C GLU A 57 0.31 15.06 1.06
N ILE A 58 -0.48 14.07 1.48
CA ILE A 58 -1.79 13.76 0.90
C ILE A 58 -2.84 14.75 1.43
N PRO A 59 -3.57 15.46 0.55
CA PRO A 59 -4.67 16.34 0.96
C PRO A 59 -5.75 15.55 1.72
N PRO A 60 -6.32 16.07 2.83
CA PRO A 60 -7.30 15.34 3.65
C PRO A 60 -8.58 14.89 2.92
N GLY A 61 -8.90 15.48 1.78
CA GLY A 61 -10.05 15.11 0.94
C GLY A 61 -9.69 14.26 -0.27
N PHE A 62 -8.42 13.86 -0.44
CA PHE A 62 -7.99 13.01 -1.55
C PHE A 62 -8.53 11.59 -1.39
N VAL A 63 -8.41 11.01 -0.18
CA VAL A 63 -8.87 9.65 0.11
C VAL A 63 -10.29 9.65 0.65
N GLN A 64 -11.16 8.86 0.03
CA GLN A 64 -12.51 8.58 0.51
C GLN A 64 -12.50 7.31 1.35
N PHE A 65 -12.88 7.39 2.62
CA PHE A 65 -12.95 6.22 3.49
C PHE A 65 -14.33 5.57 3.46
N GLU A 66 -14.33 4.25 3.36
CA GLU A 66 -15.52 3.42 3.46
C GLU A 66 -15.25 2.24 4.39
N PHE A 67 -16.31 1.65 4.94
CA PHE A 67 -16.22 0.43 5.73
C PHE A 67 -17.06 -0.66 5.08
N ASP A 68 -16.44 -1.82 4.85
CA ASP A 68 -17.11 -2.99 4.29
C ASP A 68 -16.56 -4.30 4.89
N ASP A 69 -17.20 -5.43 4.65
CA ASP A 69 -16.75 -6.75 5.09
C ASP A 69 -15.67 -7.32 4.16
N LEU A 70 -14.44 -6.85 4.36
CA LEU A 70 -13.25 -7.38 3.68
C LEU A 70 -12.88 -8.74 4.28
N ARG A 71 -13.36 -9.84 3.69
CA ARG A 71 -13.17 -11.21 4.23
C ARG A 71 -11.77 -11.52 4.75
N THR A 72 -10.73 -11.09 4.04
CA THR A 72 -9.34 -11.51 4.28
C THR A 72 -8.39 -10.38 4.65
N TYR A 73 -8.76 -9.13 4.41
CA TYR A 73 -7.87 -7.98 4.49
C TYR A 73 -8.40 -6.96 5.49
N ALA A 74 -7.49 -6.24 6.15
CA ALA A 74 -7.86 -5.17 7.07
C ALA A 74 -8.21 -3.87 6.31
N ALA A 75 -7.56 -3.62 5.18
CA ALA A 75 -7.82 -2.47 4.32
C ALA A 75 -7.56 -2.87 2.85
N GLU A 76 -8.15 -2.12 1.92
CA GLU A 76 -7.89 -2.21 0.48
C GLU A 76 -8.03 -0.81 -0.14
N TYR A 77 -7.04 -0.40 -0.93
CA TYR A 77 -7.09 0.84 -1.69
C TYR A 77 -7.42 0.61 -3.17
N HIS A 78 -8.45 1.29 -3.67
CA HIS A 78 -8.83 1.26 -5.08
C HIS A 78 -8.27 2.47 -5.83
N LEU A 79 -7.29 2.20 -6.69
CA LEU A 79 -6.63 3.19 -7.56
C LEU A 79 -7.67 3.89 -8.45
N GLY A 80 -7.54 5.21 -8.62
CA GLY A 80 -8.40 6.03 -9.49
C GLY A 80 -9.77 6.43 -8.93
N GLU A 81 -10.34 5.62 -8.02
CA GLU A 81 -11.50 6.03 -7.21
C GLU A 81 -11.08 6.83 -5.96
N HIS A 82 -9.78 6.81 -5.67
CA HIS A 82 -9.17 7.32 -4.44
C HIS A 82 -9.87 6.82 -3.18
N ARG A 83 -10.27 5.54 -3.21
CA ARG A 83 -11.17 4.95 -2.23
C ARG A 83 -10.43 3.96 -1.36
N MET A 84 -10.45 4.20 -0.04
CA MET A 84 -9.90 3.33 0.99
C MET A 84 -11.04 2.58 1.67
N VAL A 85 -11.15 1.28 1.39
CA VAL A 85 -12.09 0.40 2.06
C VAL A 85 -11.41 -0.20 3.27
N LEU A 86 -11.99 0.00 4.44
CA LEU A 86 -11.52 -0.55 5.70
C LEU A 86 -12.44 -1.70 6.09
N ASN A 87 -11.88 -2.79 6.60
CA ASN A 87 -12.70 -3.87 7.14
C ASN A 87 -13.59 -3.32 8.25
N ARG A 88 -14.87 -3.68 8.25
CA ARG A 88 -15.85 -3.24 9.25
C ARG A 88 -15.40 -3.50 10.69
N VAL A 89 -14.58 -4.52 10.95
CA VAL A 89 -13.99 -4.80 12.27
C VAL A 89 -13.08 -3.68 12.78
N LEU A 90 -12.51 -2.88 11.87
CA LEU A 90 -11.72 -1.70 12.18
C LEU A 90 -12.59 -0.50 12.57
N SER A 91 -13.91 -0.54 12.34
CA SER A 91 -14.79 0.55 12.72
C SER A 91 -15.15 0.52 14.21
N PHE A 92 -15.34 1.69 14.82
CA PHE A 92 -15.69 1.79 16.24
C PHE A 92 -17.01 1.07 16.50
N ASN A 93 -16.97 0.06 17.37
CA ASN A 93 -18.08 -0.86 17.66
C ASN A 93 -18.70 -1.54 16.43
N GLY A 94 -17.98 -1.67 15.30
CA GLY A 94 -18.54 -2.26 14.07
C GLY A 94 -19.58 -1.39 13.36
N ALA A 95 -19.68 -0.10 13.72
CA ALA A 95 -20.73 0.79 13.22
C ALA A 95 -20.51 1.28 11.77
N GLY A 96 -19.29 1.18 11.24
CA GLY A 96 -18.97 1.59 9.86
C GLY A 96 -18.92 3.10 9.62
N ALA A 97 -18.76 3.91 10.66
CA ALA A 97 -18.76 5.38 10.54
C ALA A 97 -17.44 6.06 10.92
N THR A 98 -16.63 5.42 11.78
CA THR A 98 -15.34 5.96 12.21
C THR A 98 -14.36 4.83 12.50
N LEU A 99 -13.08 5.10 12.29
CA LEU A 99 -11.99 4.18 12.58
C LEU A 99 -11.84 4.03 14.11
N ARG A 100 -11.68 2.79 14.57
CA ARG A 100 -11.26 2.51 15.95
C ARG A 100 -9.91 3.18 16.20
N PRO A 101 -9.64 3.62 17.43
CA PRO A 101 -8.33 4.17 17.75
C PRO A 101 -7.21 3.22 17.32
N LEU A 102 -6.19 3.71 16.61
CA LEU A 102 -5.05 2.95 16.10
C LEU A 102 -4.36 2.16 17.21
N GLY A 103 -4.29 2.70 18.43
CA GLY A 103 -3.74 2.01 19.59
C GLY A 103 -4.54 0.78 20.05
N ARG A 104 -5.73 0.55 19.48
CA ARG A 104 -6.57 -0.65 19.70
C ARG A 104 -6.56 -1.60 18.50
N LEU A 105 -5.86 -1.28 17.43
CA LEU A 105 -5.66 -2.18 16.31
C LEU A 105 -4.51 -3.13 16.61
N THR A 106 -4.59 -4.34 16.06
CA THR A 106 -3.49 -5.29 16.08
C THR A 106 -2.35 -4.77 15.21
N HIS A 107 -1.15 -5.28 15.47
CA HIS A 107 0.02 -4.95 14.68
C HIS A 107 -0.14 -5.29 13.18
N ALA A 108 -0.77 -6.42 12.86
CA ALA A 108 -1.05 -6.82 11.48
C ALA A 108 -2.11 -5.93 10.79
N GLU A 109 -3.10 -5.44 11.54
CA GLU A 109 -4.06 -4.47 11.01
C GLU A 109 -3.39 -3.13 10.69
N ILE A 110 -2.45 -2.67 11.54
CA ILE A 110 -1.69 -1.44 11.27
C ILE A 110 -0.70 -1.63 10.12
N GLU A 111 -0.05 -2.79 10.03
CA GLU A 111 0.80 -3.17 8.89
C GLU A 111 0.06 -3.02 7.57
N THR A 112 -1.11 -3.67 7.47
CA THR A 112 -1.96 -3.63 6.28
C THR A 112 -2.46 -2.22 6.01
N LEU A 113 -2.91 -1.48 7.04
CA LEU A 113 -3.36 -0.10 6.87
C LEU A 113 -2.26 0.79 6.28
N TYR A 114 -1.01 0.67 6.76
CA TYR A 114 0.10 1.46 6.22
C TYR A 114 0.53 1.03 4.82
N HIS A 115 0.43 -0.26 4.51
CA HIS A 115 0.60 -0.78 3.13
C HIS A 115 -0.38 -0.06 2.19
N GLU A 116 -1.68 -0.04 2.52
CA GLU A 116 -2.69 0.59 1.67
C GLU A 116 -2.58 2.12 1.63
N LEU A 117 -2.26 2.77 2.75
CA LEU A 117 -2.01 4.22 2.78
C LEU A 117 -0.83 4.61 1.88
N PHE A 118 0.16 3.73 1.73
CA PHE A 118 1.26 3.97 0.81
C PHE A 118 0.80 3.91 -0.66
N HIS A 119 -0.11 3.01 -1.02
CA HIS A 119 -0.73 3.04 -2.35
C HIS A 119 -1.47 4.36 -2.60
N ALA A 120 -2.20 4.86 -1.61
CA ALA A 120 -2.86 6.17 -1.71
C ALA A 120 -1.86 7.32 -1.89
N TYR A 121 -0.69 7.24 -1.26
CA TYR A 121 0.38 8.23 -1.45
C TYR A 121 0.92 8.25 -2.87
N ILE A 122 1.25 7.07 -3.42
CA ILE A 122 1.76 6.96 -4.78
C ILE A 122 0.70 7.41 -5.80
N ASP A 123 -0.58 7.05 -5.60
CA ASP A 123 -1.69 7.52 -6.44
C ASP A 123 -1.83 9.06 -6.40
N TYR A 124 -1.70 9.66 -5.21
CA TYR A 124 -1.65 11.11 -5.07
C TYR A 124 -0.49 11.74 -5.85
N LEU A 125 0.73 11.20 -5.73
CA LEU A 125 1.88 11.74 -6.46
C LEU A 125 1.67 11.69 -7.98
N VAL A 126 1.13 10.59 -8.50
CA VAL A 126 0.79 10.42 -9.92
C VAL A 126 -0.27 11.44 -10.34
N THR A 127 -1.39 11.51 -9.62
CA THR A 127 -2.50 12.42 -9.89
C THR A 127 -2.04 13.89 -9.85
N ALA A 128 -1.21 14.24 -8.88
CA ALA A 128 -0.67 15.59 -8.73
C ALA A 128 0.30 15.96 -9.85
N ALA A 129 1.11 15.02 -10.33
CA ALA A 129 2.03 15.24 -11.45
C ALA A 129 1.26 15.48 -12.76
N GLU A 130 0.21 14.70 -13.02
CA GLU A 130 -0.65 14.86 -14.20
C GLU A 130 -1.40 16.20 -14.19
N ALA A 131 -1.93 16.61 -13.03
CA ALA A 131 -2.59 17.90 -12.87
C ALA A 131 -1.63 19.09 -13.03
N ARG A 132 -0.31 18.89 -12.86
CA ARG A 132 0.71 19.94 -12.85
C ARG A 132 1.76 19.71 -13.95
N ALA A 133 1.33 19.53 -15.20
CA ALA A 133 2.17 19.22 -16.37
C ALA A 133 3.40 20.14 -16.66
N ARG A 134 3.63 21.20 -15.88
CA ARG A 134 4.81 22.09 -15.96
C ARG A 134 5.57 22.27 -14.63
N ALA A 135 5.23 21.50 -13.60
CA ALA A 135 5.94 21.54 -12.32
C ALA A 135 7.20 20.68 -12.36
N VAL A 136 8.14 20.98 -11.46
CA VAL A 136 9.29 20.10 -11.19
C VAL A 136 8.76 18.72 -10.77
N PRO A 137 9.21 17.62 -11.38
CA PRO A 137 8.79 16.29 -11.02
C PRO A 137 9.04 16.01 -9.54
N ASP A 138 8.08 15.38 -8.88
CA ASP A 138 8.28 14.89 -7.52
C ASP A 138 9.45 13.89 -7.50
N LEU A 139 10.38 14.06 -6.54
CA LEU A 139 11.61 13.28 -6.49
C LEU A 139 11.35 11.79 -6.22
N ILE A 140 10.33 11.47 -5.42
CA ILE A 140 9.94 10.09 -5.14
C ILE A 140 9.33 9.47 -6.39
N LEU A 141 8.43 10.19 -7.06
CA LEU A 141 7.83 9.70 -8.31
C LEU A 141 8.87 9.51 -9.41
N ALA A 142 9.80 10.45 -9.59
CA ALA A 142 10.87 10.35 -10.56
C ALA A 142 11.79 9.14 -10.26
N PHE A 143 12.15 8.95 -8.99
CA PHE A 143 12.93 7.79 -8.56
C PHE A 143 12.16 6.48 -8.79
N ALA A 144 10.86 6.44 -8.49
CA ALA A 144 10.00 5.29 -8.73
C ALA A 144 9.96 4.91 -10.22
N ARG A 145 9.85 5.88 -11.14
CA ARG A 145 9.88 5.61 -12.59
C ARG A 145 11.20 5.02 -13.06
N VAL A 146 12.33 5.51 -12.53
CA VAL A 146 13.64 4.90 -12.83
C VAL A 146 13.69 3.45 -12.35
N GLN A 147 13.24 3.18 -11.12
CA GLN A 147 13.22 1.82 -10.58
C GLN A 147 12.25 0.90 -11.32
N GLN A 148 11.09 1.42 -11.73
CA GLN A 148 10.10 0.69 -12.53
C GLN A 148 10.76 0.14 -13.79
N ASP A 149 11.46 0.98 -14.55
CA ASP A 149 12.06 0.58 -15.81
C ASP A 149 13.26 -0.36 -15.60
N CYS A 150 14.12 -0.06 -14.62
CA CYS A 150 15.42 -0.74 -14.50
C CYS A 150 15.41 -1.96 -13.56
N HIS A 151 14.64 -1.92 -12.47
CA HIS A 151 14.63 -2.97 -11.45
C HIS A 151 13.41 -3.89 -11.58
N TYR A 152 12.25 -3.33 -11.95
CA TYR A 152 11.00 -4.08 -12.07
C TYR A 152 10.59 -4.37 -13.52
N GLY A 153 11.26 -3.81 -14.54
CA GLY A 153 11.01 -4.12 -15.95
C GLY A 153 11.40 -5.54 -16.34
N ALA A 154 12.38 -6.13 -15.63
CA ALA A 154 12.74 -7.53 -15.77
C ALA A 154 13.00 -8.15 -14.38
N VAL A 155 12.17 -9.11 -13.99
CA VAL A 155 12.18 -9.71 -12.65
C VAL A 155 12.37 -11.22 -12.72
N LEU A 156 12.83 -11.79 -11.61
CA LEU A 156 12.70 -13.21 -11.34
C LEU A 156 11.42 -13.42 -10.52
N ILE A 157 10.63 -14.41 -10.88
CA ILE A 157 9.46 -14.88 -10.13
C ILE A 157 9.70 -16.29 -9.59
N THR A 158 8.99 -16.66 -8.54
CA THR A 158 8.88 -18.07 -8.13
C THR A 158 7.63 -18.67 -8.78
N PRO A 159 7.76 -19.47 -9.85
CA PRO A 159 6.60 -19.88 -10.66
C PRO A 159 5.63 -20.76 -9.89
N VAL A 160 6.14 -21.52 -8.91
CA VAL A 160 5.37 -22.39 -8.02
C VAL A 160 5.81 -22.15 -6.58
N VAL A 161 4.91 -21.69 -5.72
CA VAL A 161 5.21 -21.29 -4.32
C VAL A 161 5.90 -22.41 -3.53
N GLN A 162 5.58 -23.66 -3.83
CA GLN A 162 6.16 -24.85 -3.20
C GLN A 162 7.61 -25.13 -3.65
N ARG A 163 8.06 -24.56 -4.77
CA ARG A 163 9.41 -24.74 -5.33
C ARG A 163 10.23 -23.46 -5.20
N LYS A 164 10.50 -23.07 -3.96
CA LYS A 164 11.17 -21.79 -3.61
C LYS A 164 12.56 -21.60 -4.22
N GLY A 165 13.22 -22.66 -4.67
CA GLY A 165 14.53 -22.60 -5.32
C GLY A 165 14.47 -22.47 -6.85
N GLU A 166 13.29 -22.65 -7.47
CA GLU A 166 13.11 -22.46 -8.89
C GLU A 166 12.71 -21.00 -9.15
N THR A 167 13.41 -20.36 -10.07
CA THR A 167 13.09 -18.99 -10.51
C THR A 167 12.95 -18.94 -12.02
N GLU A 168 11.98 -18.15 -12.47
CA GLU A 168 11.74 -17.87 -13.89
C GLU A 168 11.93 -16.38 -14.14
N GLU A 169 12.60 -16.02 -15.23
CA GLU A 169 12.75 -14.63 -15.67
C GLU A 169 11.51 -14.16 -16.42
N ARG A 170 11.05 -12.96 -16.09
CA ARG A 170 9.90 -12.30 -16.71
C ARG A 170 10.25 -10.87 -17.07
N PHE A 171 9.85 -10.47 -18.28
CA PHE A 171 9.85 -9.09 -18.73
C PHE A 171 8.45 -8.56 -18.55
N LEU A 172 8.30 -7.53 -17.72
CA LEU A 172 7.00 -7.00 -17.33
C LEU A 172 6.60 -5.86 -18.26
N SER A 173 5.30 -5.75 -18.53
CA SER A 173 4.77 -4.55 -19.16
C SER A 173 4.94 -3.32 -18.26
N ALA A 174 4.68 -2.12 -18.80
CA ALA A 174 4.70 -0.90 -17.99
C ALA A 174 3.69 -0.96 -16.81
N ARG A 175 2.54 -1.60 -16.99
CA ARG A 175 1.54 -1.73 -15.91
C ARG A 175 2.02 -2.72 -14.85
N GLU A 176 2.48 -3.89 -15.28
CA GLU A 176 2.94 -4.96 -14.38
C GLU A 176 4.18 -4.54 -13.60
N SER A 177 5.14 -3.84 -14.23
CA SER A 177 6.34 -3.34 -13.55
C SER A 177 6.02 -2.25 -12.53
N TRP A 178 5.05 -1.37 -12.83
CA TRP A 178 4.56 -0.36 -11.89
C TRP A 178 3.91 -1.01 -10.68
N GLU A 179 3.07 -2.01 -10.91
CA GLU A 179 2.40 -2.78 -9.86
C GLU A 179 3.43 -3.52 -8.98
N ALA A 180 4.37 -4.23 -9.60
CA ALA A 180 5.46 -4.92 -8.90
C ALA A 180 6.27 -3.99 -8.00
N LEU A 181 6.60 -2.79 -8.49
CA LEU A 181 7.29 -1.77 -7.70
C LEU A 181 6.42 -1.31 -6.53
N ASN A 182 5.19 -0.90 -6.81
CA ASN A 182 4.29 -0.28 -5.82
C ASN A 182 3.97 -1.28 -4.69
N GLU A 183 3.69 -2.54 -5.02
CA GLU A 183 3.50 -3.62 -4.05
C GLU A 183 4.76 -3.89 -3.24
N THR A 184 5.94 -3.91 -3.87
CA THR A 184 7.20 -4.16 -3.15
C THR A 184 7.50 -3.04 -2.14
N TRP A 185 7.25 -1.80 -2.52
CA TRP A 185 7.44 -0.64 -1.64
C TRP A 185 6.41 -0.64 -0.51
N ALA A 186 5.13 -0.90 -0.81
CA ALA A 186 4.07 -0.98 0.18
C ALA A 186 4.32 -2.08 1.24
N VAL A 187 4.79 -3.27 0.80
CA VAL A 187 5.21 -4.35 1.72
C VAL A 187 6.30 -3.87 2.68
N PHE A 188 7.29 -3.13 2.19
CA PHE A 188 8.35 -2.58 3.05
C PHE A 188 7.83 -1.52 4.02
N VAL A 189 6.93 -0.65 3.57
CA VAL A 189 6.28 0.37 4.40
C VAL A 189 5.49 -0.28 5.54
N GLY A 190 4.61 -1.22 5.24
CA GLY A 190 3.86 -1.98 6.25
C GLY A 190 4.80 -2.68 7.23
N TRP A 191 5.77 -3.43 6.71
CA TRP A 191 6.76 -4.16 7.51
C TRP A 191 7.53 -3.25 8.48
N MET A 192 7.93 -2.05 8.04
CA MET A 192 8.67 -1.11 8.88
C MET A 192 7.82 -0.64 10.07
N VAL A 193 6.57 -0.27 9.82
CA VAL A 193 5.65 0.23 10.84
C VAL A 193 5.33 -0.86 11.86
N TRP A 194 5.04 -2.08 11.38
CA TRP A 194 4.86 -3.24 12.23
C TRP A 194 6.06 -3.46 13.17
N ASN A 195 7.27 -3.53 12.60
CA ASN A 195 8.48 -3.80 13.38
C ASN A 195 8.77 -2.69 14.40
N GLN A 196 8.49 -1.43 14.07
CA GLN A 196 8.61 -0.34 15.03
C GLN A 196 7.68 -0.52 16.23
N LEU A 197 6.42 -0.91 15.98
CA LEU A 197 5.42 -1.10 17.03
C LEU A 197 5.75 -2.26 17.97
N GLU A 198 6.18 -3.39 17.43
CA GLU A 198 6.62 -4.52 18.26
C GLU A 198 7.77 -4.14 19.18
N LEU A 199 8.77 -3.43 18.66
CA LEU A 199 9.97 -3.09 19.42
C LEU A 199 9.71 -2.01 20.47
N LYS A 200 8.79 -1.08 20.20
CA LYS A 200 8.33 -0.11 21.20
C LYS A 200 7.67 -0.81 22.39
N ASN A 201 6.87 -1.85 22.14
CA ASN A 201 6.18 -2.60 23.20
C ASN A 201 7.12 -3.50 24.02
N VAL A 202 8.21 -4.00 23.43
CA VAL A 202 9.14 -4.95 24.08
C VAL A 202 10.34 -4.27 24.74
N ALA A 203 10.94 -3.27 24.08
CA ALA A 203 12.26 -2.74 24.45
C ALA A 203 12.25 -1.26 24.88
N GLY A 204 11.10 -0.59 24.84
CA GLY A 204 10.95 0.80 25.27
C GLY A 204 11.22 1.82 24.16
N PRO A 205 12.37 2.54 24.11
CA PRO A 205 12.56 3.69 23.23
C PRO A 205 12.35 3.38 21.74
N SER A 206 11.89 4.40 21.00
CA SER A 206 11.72 4.37 19.54
C SER A 206 13.01 3.99 18.79
N ILE A 207 12.88 3.27 17.67
CA ILE A 207 13.99 2.92 16.74
C ILE A 207 14.73 4.15 16.19
N GLN A 208 14.11 5.34 16.30
CA GLN A 208 14.70 6.61 15.91
C GLN A 208 15.85 7.04 16.84
N LYS A 209 15.92 6.49 18.05
CA LYS A 209 17.01 6.75 19.00
C LYS A 209 18.00 5.59 18.99
N PRO A 210 19.32 5.85 19.03
CA PRO A 210 20.32 4.81 19.17
C PRO A 210 20.08 3.96 20.43
N GLY A 211 20.27 2.65 20.32
CA GLY A 211 20.13 1.71 21.43
C GLY A 211 19.60 0.34 21.02
N LYS A 212 19.24 -0.48 22.01
CA LYS A 212 18.83 -1.88 21.81
C LYS A 212 17.67 -2.06 20.83
N SER A 213 16.66 -1.19 20.88
CA SER A 213 15.53 -1.24 19.94
C SER A 213 15.99 -1.04 18.50
N GLN A 214 16.94 -0.14 18.26
CA GLN A 214 17.49 0.11 16.94
C GLN A 214 18.36 -1.05 16.47
N ASP A 215 19.19 -1.62 17.35
CA ASP A 215 20.02 -2.79 17.04
C ASP A 215 19.16 -3.99 16.64
N GLU A 216 18.10 -4.24 17.39
CA GLU A 216 17.14 -5.29 17.11
C GLU A 216 16.39 -5.03 15.80
N TRP A 217 15.96 -3.80 15.54
CA TRP A 217 15.31 -3.44 14.28
C TRP A 217 16.22 -3.70 13.08
N VAL A 218 17.49 -3.30 13.15
CA VAL A 218 18.50 -3.55 12.10
C VAL A 218 18.74 -5.06 11.91
N ARG A 219 18.76 -5.83 13.00
CA ARG A 219 18.86 -7.30 12.94
C ARG A 219 17.67 -7.93 12.20
N ARG A 220 16.45 -7.47 12.50
CA ARG A 220 15.22 -7.92 11.83
C ARG A 220 15.19 -7.52 10.36
N LEU A 221 15.63 -6.30 10.02
CA LEU A 221 15.76 -5.85 8.63
C LEU A 221 16.69 -6.76 7.84
N ARG A 222 17.87 -7.09 8.39
CA ARG A 222 18.82 -8.01 7.76
C ARG A 222 18.22 -9.40 7.56
N ALA A 223 17.45 -9.90 8.53
CA ALA A 223 16.78 -11.19 8.41
C ALA A 223 15.67 -11.17 7.34
N ALA A 224 14.90 -10.09 7.25
CA ALA A 224 13.86 -9.90 6.25
C ALA A 224 14.42 -9.80 4.83
N ASP A 225 15.52 -9.06 4.65
CA ASP A 225 16.24 -8.99 3.37
C ASP A 225 16.73 -10.37 2.94
N ARG A 226 17.45 -11.08 3.82
CA ARG A 226 17.99 -12.43 3.52
C ARG A 226 16.92 -13.47 3.29
N GLY A 227 15.79 -13.38 4.01
CA GLY A 227 14.64 -14.24 3.83
C GLY A 227 13.85 -13.95 2.54
N GLY A 228 14.16 -12.85 1.84
CA GLY A 228 13.40 -12.40 0.69
C GLY A 228 11.96 -12.04 1.05
N ILE A 229 11.73 -11.47 2.24
CA ILE A 229 10.40 -11.07 2.71
C ILE A 229 9.97 -9.76 2.04
N LEU A 230 10.92 -8.86 1.79
CA LEU A 230 10.68 -7.50 1.27
C LEU A 230 10.49 -7.50 -0.25
N ARG A 231 9.45 -8.18 -0.73
CA ARG A 231 9.15 -8.36 -2.15
C ARG A 231 7.64 -8.29 -2.39
N GLY A 232 7.26 -7.68 -3.50
CA GLY A 232 5.88 -7.59 -3.93
C GLY A 232 5.46 -8.72 -4.87
N TYR A 233 4.41 -8.43 -5.62
CA TYR A 233 3.86 -9.24 -6.69
C TYR A 233 3.31 -8.31 -7.78
N TYR A 234 2.90 -8.89 -8.90
CA TYR A 234 2.05 -8.21 -9.89
C TYR A 234 0.90 -9.11 -10.31
N GLU A 235 -0.19 -8.52 -10.76
CA GLU A 235 -1.29 -9.19 -11.43
C GLU A 235 -1.04 -9.24 -12.95
N PRO A 236 -0.85 -10.43 -13.55
CA PRO A 236 -0.56 -10.56 -14.97
C PRO A 236 -1.55 -9.81 -15.85
N GLU A 237 -1.15 -9.15 -16.94
CA GLU A 237 -2.10 -8.55 -17.89
C GLU A 237 -2.77 -9.62 -18.77
N ASP A 238 -2.01 -10.67 -19.12
CA ASP A 238 -2.47 -11.73 -20.01
C ASP A 238 -3.64 -12.50 -19.37
N PRO A 239 -4.84 -12.46 -19.98
CA PRO A 239 -5.99 -13.23 -19.50
C PRO A 239 -5.71 -14.74 -19.41
N GLN A 240 -4.89 -15.30 -20.29
CA GLN A 240 -4.54 -16.73 -20.25
C GLN A 240 -3.70 -17.06 -19.02
N GLU A 241 -2.82 -16.15 -18.61
CA GLU A 241 -2.05 -16.31 -17.39
C GLU A 241 -2.93 -16.17 -16.14
N ARG A 242 -3.91 -15.25 -16.17
CA ARG A 242 -4.88 -15.05 -15.07
C ARG A 242 -5.75 -16.27 -14.77
N VAL A 243 -5.97 -17.14 -15.75
CA VAL A 243 -6.67 -18.43 -15.54
C VAL A 243 -5.86 -19.34 -14.60
N VAL A 244 -4.53 -19.23 -14.62
CA VAL A 244 -3.63 -20.08 -13.83
C VAL A 244 -3.33 -19.45 -12.48
N THR A 245 -3.09 -18.14 -12.44
CA THR A 245 -2.80 -17.42 -11.20
C THR A 245 -3.28 -15.98 -11.24
N GLN A 246 -3.88 -15.52 -10.14
CA GLN A 246 -4.26 -14.13 -10.00
C GLN A 246 -3.04 -13.22 -9.74
N LYS A 247 -2.02 -13.72 -9.04
CA LYS A 247 -0.83 -12.96 -8.64
C LYS A 247 0.46 -13.72 -8.94
N ARG A 248 1.49 -13.00 -9.36
CA ARG A 248 2.86 -13.53 -9.52
C ARG A 248 3.78 -12.86 -8.52
N TYR A 249 4.20 -13.64 -7.52
CA TYR A 249 5.14 -13.16 -6.52
C TYR A 249 6.56 -13.12 -7.08
N LEU A 250 7.22 -11.99 -6.83
CA LEU A 250 8.64 -11.85 -7.15
C LEU A 250 9.46 -12.89 -6.37
N ALA A 251 10.57 -13.31 -6.94
CA ALA A 251 11.55 -14.15 -6.26
C ALA A 251 12.38 -13.31 -5.29
N ALA A 252 13.05 -13.96 -4.33
CA ALA A 252 13.95 -13.27 -3.39
C ALA A 252 15.06 -12.46 -4.08
N ALA A 253 15.48 -12.83 -5.29
CA ALA A 253 16.46 -12.10 -6.07
C ALA A 253 15.94 -10.76 -6.62
N SER A 254 14.62 -10.61 -6.78
CA SER A 254 13.93 -9.39 -7.23
C SER A 254 13.22 -8.66 -6.08
N ARG A 255 13.68 -8.86 -4.85
CA ARG A 255 13.24 -8.10 -3.68
C ARG A 255 13.75 -6.65 -3.72
N LEU A 256 13.16 -5.79 -2.89
CA LEU A 256 13.56 -4.40 -2.64
C LEU A 256 15.09 -4.25 -2.58
N SER A 257 15.63 -3.22 -3.25
CA SER A 257 17.05 -2.88 -3.15
C SER A 257 17.38 -2.00 -1.94
N ALA A 258 18.66 -1.96 -1.57
CA ALA A 258 19.16 -1.09 -0.50
C ALA A 258 18.86 0.39 -0.78
N LEU A 259 19.01 0.82 -2.04
CA LEU A 259 18.80 2.21 -2.44
C LEU A 259 17.32 2.60 -2.28
N GLU A 260 16.42 1.73 -2.74
CA GLU A 260 14.98 1.94 -2.56
C GLU A 260 14.60 2.02 -1.08
N ALA A 261 15.12 1.09 -0.26
CA ALA A 261 14.87 1.11 1.17
C ALA A 261 15.32 2.43 1.81
N VAL A 262 16.51 2.94 1.47
CA VAL A 262 17.03 4.21 2.00
C VAL A 262 16.16 5.40 1.58
N VAL A 263 15.75 5.46 0.31
CA VAL A 263 14.86 6.52 -0.21
C VAL A 263 13.51 6.48 0.52
N LEU A 264 12.88 5.31 0.66
CA LEU A 264 11.63 5.18 1.40
C LEU A 264 11.80 5.58 2.87
N MET A 265 12.87 5.13 3.54
CA MET A 265 13.13 5.47 4.93
C MET A 265 13.36 6.97 5.15
N LYS A 266 14.09 7.63 4.25
CA LYS A 266 14.41 9.06 4.35
C LYS A 266 13.25 9.94 3.92
N ASP A 267 12.78 9.70 2.70
CA ASP A 267 11.97 10.65 1.96
C ASP A 267 10.48 10.40 2.15
N VAL A 268 10.05 9.15 2.32
CA VAL A 268 8.65 8.80 2.64
C VAL A 268 8.41 8.81 4.16
N MET A 269 9.37 8.29 4.93
CA MET A 269 9.14 7.96 6.34
C MET A 269 9.77 8.95 7.32
N GLY A 270 10.73 9.76 6.87
CA GLY A 270 11.35 10.80 7.69
C GLY A 270 12.28 10.25 8.79
N LEU A 271 12.94 9.11 8.55
CA LEU A 271 13.86 8.50 9.51
C LEU A 271 15.21 9.23 9.59
N PRO A 272 15.87 9.22 10.77
CA PRO A 272 17.10 9.99 10.98
C PRO A 272 18.32 9.40 10.25
N PRO A 273 19.30 10.22 9.85
CA PRO A 273 20.48 9.78 9.07
C PRO A 273 21.25 8.61 9.70
N GLY A 274 21.40 8.59 11.02
CA GLY A 274 22.10 7.51 11.72
C GLY A 274 21.44 6.14 11.54
N LEU A 275 20.11 6.09 11.42
CA LEU A 275 19.39 4.84 11.13
C LEU A 275 19.53 4.45 9.64
N LEU A 276 19.57 5.43 8.73
CA LEU A 276 19.74 5.18 7.30
C LEU A 276 21.08 4.49 7.00
N ILE A 277 22.18 4.96 7.60
CA ILE A 277 23.52 4.36 7.43
C ILE A 277 23.50 2.88 7.83
N ARG A 278 22.91 2.58 9.00
CA ARG A 278 22.82 1.21 9.51
C ARG A 278 21.90 0.32 8.67
N ALA A 279 20.83 0.90 8.11
CA ALA A 279 19.94 0.18 7.20
C ALA A 279 20.68 -0.22 5.92
N THR A 280 21.45 0.69 5.31
CA THR A 280 22.28 0.38 4.14
C THR A 280 23.22 -0.81 4.42
N GLU A 281 23.91 -0.80 5.56
CA GLU A 281 24.78 -1.91 5.99
C GLU A 281 24.03 -3.22 6.19
N ALA A 282 22.75 -3.19 6.56
CA ALA A 282 21.93 -4.38 6.69
C ALA A 282 21.68 -5.07 5.34
N PHE A 283 21.64 -4.30 4.26
CA PHE A 283 21.45 -4.77 2.88
C PHE A 283 22.75 -5.16 2.16
N SER A 284 23.93 -4.83 2.68
CA SER A 284 25.25 -5.01 2.02
C SER A 284 25.71 -6.47 1.82
N TRP A 285 24.82 -7.45 1.85
CA TRP A 285 25.16 -8.85 1.58
C TRP A 285 25.23 -9.14 0.07
N PRO A 286 26.19 -9.95 -0.43
CA PRO A 286 26.30 -10.23 -1.86
C PRO A 286 25.03 -10.90 -2.39
N THR A 287 24.30 -10.19 -3.26
CA THR A 287 23.17 -10.76 -3.99
C THR A 287 23.67 -11.53 -5.21
N GLN A 288 23.32 -12.81 -5.31
CA GLN A 288 23.39 -13.54 -6.58
C GLN A 288 22.43 -12.84 -7.57
N GLY A 289 22.98 -12.21 -8.62
CA GLY A 289 22.25 -11.31 -9.54
C GLY A 289 22.93 -9.95 -9.79
N GLY A 290 24.14 -9.75 -9.27
CA GLY A 290 24.83 -8.47 -9.15
C GLY A 290 25.27 -7.72 -10.42
N GLU A 291 24.91 -8.15 -11.62
CA GLU A 291 25.25 -7.44 -12.87
C GLU A 291 24.14 -6.48 -13.34
N ARG A 292 22.85 -6.86 -13.24
CA ARG A 292 21.74 -5.98 -13.65
C ARG A 292 21.38 -4.91 -12.62
N ARG A 293 21.48 -5.21 -11.32
CA ARG A 293 21.28 -4.21 -10.25
C ARG A 293 22.23 -3.00 -10.36
N ARG A 294 23.40 -3.17 -10.97
CA ARG A 294 24.35 -2.06 -11.18
C ARG A 294 23.91 -1.08 -12.27
N GLN A 295 23.04 -1.47 -13.20
CA GLN A 295 22.58 -0.63 -14.32
C GLN A 295 21.53 0.41 -13.92
N CYS A 296 20.87 0.25 -12.78
CA CYS A 296 19.96 1.25 -12.22
C CYS A 296 20.68 2.49 -11.66
N HIS A 297 22.02 2.46 -11.53
CA HIS A 297 22.83 3.55 -11.01
C HIS A 297 23.33 4.48 -12.12
N GLY A 298 22.39 5.11 -12.86
CA GLY A 298 22.70 6.42 -13.44
C GLY A 298 22.91 7.41 -12.29
N GLU A 299 23.87 8.34 -12.44
CA GLU A 299 24.33 9.28 -11.40
C GLU A 299 23.23 9.65 -10.39
N ALA A 300 23.42 9.25 -9.14
CA ALA A 300 22.52 9.66 -8.06
C ALA A 300 22.42 11.20 -8.09
N PRO A 301 21.22 11.80 -7.99
CA PRO A 301 21.10 13.24 -7.88
C PRO A 301 22.01 13.73 -6.74
N PRO A 302 22.70 14.87 -6.89
CA PRO A 302 23.76 15.32 -5.97
C PRO A 302 23.32 15.54 -4.52
N SER A 303 22.03 15.39 -4.21
CA SER A 303 21.44 15.40 -2.87
C SER A 303 21.36 14.03 -2.18
N LEU A 304 21.86 12.95 -2.81
CA LEU A 304 21.84 11.58 -2.29
C LEU A 304 23.22 10.98 -1.95
N THR A 305 24.30 11.73 -2.11
CA THR A 305 25.58 11.40 -1.46
C THR A 305 25.63 12.03 -0.06
N PRO A 306 26.07 11.28 0.96
CA PRO A 306 26.20 11.79 2.34
C PRO A 306 27.14 12.99 2.45
#